data_AF-A0A842LK46-F1
#
_entry.id   AF-A0A842LK46-F1
#
_cell.length_a   1.000
_cell.length_b   1.000
_cell.length_c   1.000
_cell.angle_alpha   90.00
_cell.angle_beta   90.00
_cell.angle_gamma   90.00
#
_symmetry.space_group_name_H-M   'P 1'
#
loop_
_entity.id
_entity.type
_entity.pdbx_description
1 polymer ?
#
loop_
_entity_poly.entity_id
_entity_poly.type
_entity_poly.pdbx_seq_one_letter_code
_entity_poly.pdbx_strand_id
1 'polypeptide(L)'
;MKNEKEILLVSCSGASNTGTLSDCVVRELVNENPNRYKLLCLPALAIGRRNAMESLKDASHIVVLDGCAMKCATQILQEKGRLPDVSIELAKDCGIKKNMIPSCEREDVKKVKELVKKATENW
;
A
#
# COMPACT_ATOMS: atom_id res chain seq x y z
N MET A 1 18.70 -11.22 -14.26
CA MET A 1 17.76 -10.25 -14.87
C MET A 1 17.22 -9.39 -13.74
N LYS A 2 17.63 -8.12 -13.66
CA LYS A 2 17.44 -7.23 -12.49
C LYS A 2 16.87 -5.87 -12.95
N ASN A 3 15.90 -5.91 -13.87
CA ASN A 3 15.51 -4.76 -14.69
C ASN A 3 14.06 -4.27 -14.55
N GLU A 4 13.30 -4.75 -13.57
CA GLU A 4 12.16 -3.97 -13.04
C GLU A 4 12.55 -3.49 -11.65
N LYS A 5 12.40 -2.19 -11.38
CA LYS A 5 12.64 -1.66 -10.03
C LYS A 5 11.54 -2.19 -9.12
N GLU A 6 11.92 -2.92 -8.07
CA GLU A 6 11.00 -3.42 -7.05
C GLU A 6 10.25 -2.24 -6.40
N ILE A 7 8.92 -2.28 -6.43
CA ILE A 7 8.04 -1.29 -5.80
C ILE A 7 7.58 -1.85 -4.46
N LEU A 8 7.88 -1.11 -3.39
CA LEU A 8 7.43 -1.47 -2.06
C LEU A 8 6.00 -0.97 -1.82
N LEU A 9 5.08 -1.89 -1.61
CA LEU A 9 3.70 -1.62 -1.26
C LEU A 9 3.54 -1.63 0.26
N VAL A 10 2.92 -0.59 0.79
CA VAL A 10 2.48 -0.51 2.19
C VAL A 10 0.99 -0.20 2.17
N SER A 11 0.20 -0.86 3.01
CA SER A 11 -1.22 -0.56 3.12
C SER A 11 -1.66 -0.40 4.56
N CYS A 12 -2.73 0.35 4.75
CA CYS A 12 -3.53 0.29 5.97
C CYS A 12 -4.28 -1.04 6.00
N SER A 13 -4.01 -1.89 6.99
CA SER A 13 -4.76 -3.15 7.23
C SER A 13 -5.73 -3.02 8.41
N GLY A 14 -6.32 -1.83 8.59
CA GLY A 14 -7.17 -1.48 9.74
C GLY A 14 -8.58 -2.09 9.71
N ALA A 15 -9.35 -1.87 10.79
CA ALA A 15 -10.64 -2.52 11.05
C ALA A 15 -11.84 -2.10 10.17
N SER A 16 -11.68 -1.15 9.24
CA SER A 16 -12.77 -0.69 8.35
C SER A 16 -12.75 -1.41 7.01
N ASN A 17 -13.86 -1.35 6.26
CA ASN A 17 -13.93 -1.84 4.88
C ASN A 17 -12.78 -1.31 4.01
N THR A 18 -12.44 -0.03 4.12
CA THR A 18 -11.36 0.57 3.33
C THR A 18 -9.97 0.11 3.78
N GLY A 19 -9.79 -0.30 5.04
CA GLY A 19 -8.55 -0.92 5.50
C GLY A 19 -8.43 -2.35 4.92
N THR A 20 -9.48 -3.16 5.07
CA THR A 20 -9.55 -4.50 4.46
C THR A 20 -9.30 -4.45 2.96
N LEU A 21 -9.95 -3.52 2.25
CA LEU A 21 -9.80 -3.35 0.82
C LEU A 21 -8.37 -2.92 0.42
N SER A 22 -7.76 -1.98 1.15
CA SER A 22 -6.36 -1.58 0.90
C SER A 22 -5.41 -2.77 1.03
N ASP A 23 -5.59 -3.61 2.05
CA ASP A 23 -4.82 -4.82 2.29
C ASP A 23 -5.04 -5.89 1.20
N CYS A 24 -6.30 -6.12 0.81
CA CYS A 24 -6.64 -6.98 -0.33
C CYS A 24 -5.92 -6.58 -1.61
N VAL A 25 -5.97 -5.30 -1.97
CA VAL A 25 -5.42 -4.78 -3.22
C VAL A 25 -3.92 -5.02 -3.29
N VAL A 26 -3.16 -4.66 -2.26
CA VAL A 26 -1.69 -4.84 -2.29
C VAL A 26 -1.29 -6.31 -2.32
N ARG A 27 -2.04 -7.20 -1.65
CA ARG A 27 -1.79 -8.64 -1.69
C ARG A 27 -2.04 -9.21 -3.08
N GLU A 28 -3.13 -8.81 -3.73
CA GLU A 28 -3.41 -9.24 -5.09
C GLU A 28 -2.36 -8.74 -6.09
N LEU A 29 -1.90 -7.49 -5.97
CA LEU A 29 -0.82 -6.96 -6.82
C LEU A 29 0.48 -7.76 -6.68
N VAL A 30 0.87 -8.09 -5.45
CA VAL A 30 2.06 -8.93 -5.19
C VAL A 30 1.87 -10.34 -5.74
N ASN A 31 0.69 -10.95 -5.59
CA ASN A 31 0.41 -12.27 -6.14
C ASN A 31 0.41 -12.28 -7.69
N GLU A 32 -0.12 -11.23 -8.31
CA GLU A 32 -0.16 -11.06 -9.77
C GLU A 32 1.24 -10.83 -10.36
N ASN A 33 2.12 -10.11 -9.65
CA ASN A 33 3.45 -9.79 -10.15
C ASN A 33 4.49 -9.70 -9.01
N PRO A 34 4.95 -10.84 -8.47
CA PRO A 34 5.83 -10.90 -7.30
C PRO A 34 7.26 -10.42 -7.57
N ASN A 35 7.65 -10.26 -8.84
CA ASN A 35 8.95 -9.69 -9.21
C ASN A 35 8.92 -8.15 -9.25
N ARG A 36 7.73 -7.56 -9.40
CA ARG A 36 7.53 -6.10 -9.49
C ARG A 36 7.12 -5.49 -8.16
N TYR A 37 6.25 -6.16 -7.41
CA TYR A 37 5.71 -5.63 -6.16
C TYR A 37 6.17 -6.46 -4.96
N LYS A 38 6.51 -5.76 -3.88
CA LYS A 38 6.83 -6.37 -2.59
C LYS A 38 5.98 -5.74 -1.49
N LEU A 39 5.38 -6.56 -0.64
CA LEU A 39 4.62 -6.07 0.51
C LEU A 39 5.55 -5.79 1.70
N LEU A 40 5.48 -4.58 2.24
CA LEU A 40 6.08 -4.25 3.54
C LEU A 40 5.01 -4.31 4.64
N CYS A 41 5.26 -5.15 5.64
CA CYS A 41 4.40 -5.29 6.82
C CYS A 41 4.38 -3.99 7.63
N LEU A 42 3.25 -3.28 7.64
CA LEU A 42 3.09 -2.02 8.37
C LEU A 42 3.32 -2.17 9.89
N PRO A 43 2.77 -3.19 10.59
CA PRO A 43 3.08 -3.39 12.02
C PRO A 43 4.57 -3.61 12.29
N ALA A 44 5.26 -4.39 11.45
CA ALA A 44 6.70 -4.62 11.60
C ALA A 44 7.51 -3.33 11.43
N LEU A 45 7.09 -2.47 10.49
CA LEU A 45 7.67 -1.15 10.32
C LEU A 45 7.40 -0.26 11.55
N ALA A 46 6.16 -0.22 12.04
CA ALA A 46 5.76 0.60 13.19
C ALA A 46 6.62 0.34 14.43
N ILE A 47 6.86 -0.93 14.75
CA ILE A 47 7.70 -1.34 15.89
C ILE A 47 9.22 -1.28 15.58
N GLY A 48 9.63 -0.81 14.41
CA GLY A 48 11.04 -0.66 14.06
C GLY A 48 11.79 -1.97 13.84
N ARG A 49 11.12 -3.03 13.37
CA ARG A 49 11.80 -4.31 13.06
C ARG A 49 12.89 -4.08 12.02
N ARG A 50 14.12 -4.49 12.31
CA ARG A 50 15.31 -4.28 11.47
C ARG A 50 15.07 -4.53 9.97
N ASN A 51 14.60 -5.72 9.60
CA ASN A 51 14.37 -6.08 8.19
C ASN A 51 13.33 -5.19 7.50
N ALA A 52 12.34 -4.67 8.24
CA ALA A 52 11.34 -3.75 7.71
C ALA A 52 11.95 -2.35 7.49
N MET A 53 12.80 -1.89 8.42
CA MET A 53 13.54 -0.64 8.27
C MET A 53 14.55 -0.69 7.11
N GLU A 54 15.26 -1.80 6.95
CA GLU A 54 16.16 -2.05 5.81
C GLU A 54 15.37 -2.04 4.49
N SER A 55 14.26 -2.77 4.42
CA SER A 55 13.39 -2.76 3.23
C SER A 55 12.88 -1.36 2.89
N LEU A 56 12.50 -0.56 3.90
CA LEU A 56 12.06 0.82 3.69
C LEU A 56 13.18 1.71 3.14
N LYS A 57 14.41 1.54 3.66
CA LYS A 57 15.59 2.32 3.25
C LYS A 57 16.04 1.98 1.82
N ASP A 58 16.00 0.70 1.46
CA ASP A 58 16.53 0.20 0.18
C ASP A 58 15.51 0.30 -0.97
N ALA A 59 14.25 0.62 -0.66
CA ALA A 59 13.19 0.74 -1.65
C ALA A 59 13.47 1.88 -2.65
N SER A 60 13.46 1.54 -3.94
CA SER A 60 13.54 2.53 -5.02
C SER A 60 12.27 3.37 -5.11
N HIS A 61 11.12 2.72 -4.97
CA HIS A 61 9.80 3.34 -5.01
C HIS A 61 8.90 2.75 -3.93
N ILE A 62 8.07 3.59 -3.31
CA ILE A 62 7.15 3.23 -2.25
C ILE A 62 5.76 3.75 -2.60
N VAL A 63 4.79 2.84 -2.61
CA VAL A 63 3.37 3.17 -2.76
C VAL A 63 2.66 2.84 -1.46
N VAL A 64 1.90 3.81 -0.95
CA VAL A 64 1.04 3.64 0.22
C VAL A 64 -0.42 3.63 -0.19
N LEU A 65 -1.17 2.63 0.26
CA LEU A 65 -2.64 2.62 0.23
C LEU A 65 -3.19 2.89 1.62
N ASP A 66 -3.69 4.11 1.83
CA ASP A 66 -4.36 4.51 3.04
C ASP A 66 -5.87 4.30 2.92
N GLY A 67 -6.47 3.59 3.86
CA GLY A 67 -7.91 3.33 3.83
C GLY A 67 -8.76 4.58 4.13
N CYS A 68 -8.24 5.59 4.80
CA CYS A 68 -8.99 6.80 5.14
C CYS A 68 -8.08 7.99 5.42
N ALA A 69 -8.68 9.16 5.62
CA ALA A 69 -8.02 10.44 5.88
C ALA A 69 -7.06 10.46 7.07
N MET A 70 -7.13 9.47 7.98
CA MET A 70 -6.14 9.32 9.03
C MET A 70 -4.75 9.00 8.49
N LYS A 71 -4.63 8.39 7.31
CA LYS A 71 -3.36 8.10 6.64
C LYS A 71 -2.31 7.42 7.53
N CYS A 72 -2.73 6.44 8.33
CA CYS A 72 -1.86 5.82 9.33
C CYS A 72 -0.59 5.22 8.71
N ALA A 73 -0.68 4.62 7.52
CA ALA A 73 0.50 4.04 6.87
C ALA A 73 1.49 5.14 6.45
N THR A 74 1.00 6.20 5.82
CA THR A 74 1.83 7.36 5.45
C THR A 74 2.50 8.01 6.67
N GLN A 75 1.77 8.20 7.77
CA GLN A 75 2.32 8.79 9.01
C GLN A 75 3.41 7.90 9.63
N ILE A 76 3.20 6.58 9.69
CA ILE A 76 4.23 5.65 10.19
C ILE A 76 5.49 5.74 9.33
N LEU A 77 5.36 5.78 8.01
CA LEU A 77 6.51 5.92 7.11
C LEU A 77 7.29 7.22 7.38
N GLN A 78 6.55 8.34 7.51
CA GLN A 78 7.11 9.65 7.84
C GLN A 78 7.91 9.63 9.13
N GLU A 79 7.36 9.04 10.20
CA GLU A 79 8.04 8.87 11.48
C GLU A 79 9.32 8.01 11.36
N LYS A 80 9.34 7.06 10.42
CA LYS A 80 10.53 6.24 10.12
C LYS A 80 11.51 6.90 9.13
N GLY A 81 11.27 8.17 8.78
CA GLY A 81 12.19 8.99 7.99
C GLY A 81 12.07 8.83 6.47
N ARG A 82 10.95 8.29 5.96
CA ARG A 82 10.72 8.15 4.52
C ARG A 82 9.31 8.63 4.13
N LEU A 83 9.21 9.37 3.03
CA LEU A 83 7.92 9.71 2.42
C LEU A 83 7.54 8.66 1.37
N PRO A 84 6.24 8.38 1.17
CA PRO A 84 5.81 7.61 0.01
C PRO A 84 6.06 8.40 -1.29
N ASP A 85 6.39 7.70 -2.37
CA ASP A 85 6.47 8.31 -3.70
C ASP A 85 5.07 8.47 -4.30
N VAL A 86 4.15 7.55 -3.97
CA VAL A 86 2.71 7.65 -4.23
C VAL A 86 1.93 7.30 -2.97
N SER A 87 0.94 8.11 -2.62
CA SER A 87 -0.02 7.84 -1.54
C SER A 87 -1.43 7.93 -2.12
N ILE A 88 -2.20 6.85 -2.00
CA ILE A 88 -3.58 6.74 -2.44
C ILE A 88 -4.46 6.57 -1.21
N GLU A 89 -5.43 7.45 -1.03
CA GLU A 89 -6.43 7.38 0.02
C GLU A 89 -7.77 6.91 -0.55
N LEU A 90 -8.21 5.69 -0.21
CA LEU A 90 -9.37 5.05 -0.85
C LEU A 90 -10.68 5.84 -0.71
N ALA A 91 -10.90 6.50 0.43
CA ALA A 91 -12.12 7.28 0.66
C ALA A 91 -12.19 8.51 -0.26
N LYS A 92 -11.06 9.18 -0.48
CA LYS A 92 -10.97 10.41 -1.26
C LYS A 92 -10.74 10.13 -2.74
N ASP A 93 -9.76 9.29 -3.05
CA ASP A 93 -9.26 9.10 -4.42
C ASP A 93 -10.09 8.05 -5.19
N CYS A 94 -10.76 7.14 -4.48
CA CYS A 94 -11.61 6.11 -5.08
C CYS A 94 -13.11 6.30 -4.78
N GLY A 95 -13.47 7.29 -3.94
CA GLY A 95 -14.86 7.55 -3.54
C GLY A 95 -15.49 6.43 -2.68
N ILE A 96 -14.66 5.61 -2.03
CA ILE A 96 -15.14 4.43 -1.29
C ILE A 96 -15.52 4.86 0.14
N LYS A 97 -16.83 4.88 0.43
CA LYS A 97 -17.32 5.30 1.75
C LYS A 97 -16.86 4.32 2.84
N LYS A 98 -16.20 4.86 3.86
CA LYS A 98 -15.78 4.10 5.04
C LYS A 98 -17.00 3.59 5.83
N ASN A 99 -16.96 2.33 6.20
CA ASN A 99 -17.83 1.68 7.17
C ASN A 99 -17.03 0.63 7.96
N MET A 100 -17.65 0.03 8.98
CA MET A 100 -16.98 -0.91 9.90
C MET A 100 -17.24 -2.38 9.58
N ILE A 101 -17.70 -2.68 8.36
CA ILE A 101 -17.93 -4.05 7.88
C ILE A 101 -16.80 -4.38 6.91
N PRO A 102 -15.85 -5.25 7.27
CA PRO A 102 -14.76 -5.66 6.37
C PRO A 102 -15.32 -6.16 5.03
N SER A 103 -14.83 -5.59 3.93
CA SER A 103 -15.23 -6.02 2.58
C SER A 103 -14.07 -5.90 1.60
N CYS A 104 -14.12 -6.73 0.57
CA CYS A 104 -13.10 -6.87 -0.46
C CYS A 104 -13.81 -7.13 -1.79
N GLU A 105 -14.69 -6.21 -2.16
CA GLU A 105 -15.51 -6.33 -3.36
C GLU A 105 -14.63 -6.34 -4.61
N ARG A 106 -14.87 -7.30 -5.50
CA ARG A 106 -14.00 -7.53 -6.67
C ARG A 106 -13.91 -6.30 -7.58
N GLU A 107 -15.00 -5.56 -7.72
CA GLU A 107 -15.04 -4.34 -8.52
C GLU A 107 -14.18 -3.24 -7.93
N ASP A 108 -14.27 -3.01 -6.62
CA ASP A 108 -13.44 -2.04 -5.90
C ASP A 108 -11.97 -2.44 -5.94
N VAL A 109 -11.66 -3.72 -5.73
CA VAL A 109 -10.28 -4.24 -5.84
C VAL A 109 -9.72 -3.97 -7.23
N LYS A 110 -10.47 -4.26 -8.29
CA LYS A 110 -10.06 -3.99 -9.67
C LYS A 110 -9.81 -2.49 -9.88
N LYS A 111 -10.74 -1.63 -9.45
CA LYS A 111 -10.63 -0.18 -9.56
C LYS A 111 -9.36 0.36 -8.90
N VAL A 112 -9.10 -0.03 -7.66
CA VAL A 112 -7.92 0.44 -6.92
C VAL A 112 -6.63 -0.13 -7.51
N LYS A 113 -6.62 -1.39 -7.97
CA LYS A 113 -5.45 -1.98 -8.66
C LYS A 113 -5.07 -1.19 -9.91
N GLU A 114 -6.04 -0.83 -10.75
CA GLU A 114 -5.77 -0.04 -11.96
C GLU A 114 -5.20 1.34 -11.61
N LEU A 115 -5.68 1.97 -10.53
CA LEU A 115 -5.11 3.24 -10.06
C LEU A 115 -3.64 3.08 -9.63
N VAL A 116 -3.30 2.02 -8.90
CA VAL A 116 -1.92 1.73 -8.50
C VAL A 116 -1.04 1.42 -9.73
N LYS A 117 -1.51 0.58 -10.65
CA LYS A 117 -0.79 0.25 -11.89
C LYS A 117 -0.49 1.50 -12.71
N LYS A 118 -1.48 2.38 -12.89
CA LYS A 118 -1.30 3.67 -13.57
C LYS A 118 -0.33 4.59 -12.85
N ALA A 119 -0.42 4.70 -11.52
CA ALA A 119 0.49 5.53 -10.73
C ALA A 119 1.95 5.05 -10.78
N THR A 120 2.17 3.79 -11.16
CA THR A 120 3.49 3.16 -11.20
C THR A 120 3.95 2.78 -12.61
N GLU A 121 3.24 3.23 -13.66
CA GLU A 121 3.48 2.82 -15.05
C GLU A 121 4.87 3.23 -15.59
N ASN A 122 5.47 4.26 -15.01
CA ASN A 122 6.74 4.83 -15.44
C ASN A 122 7.96 4.30 -14.64
N TRP A 123 7.77 3.23 -13.85
CA TRP A 123 8.81 2.64 -12.98
C TRP A 123 9.19 1.21 -13.40
#